data_AF-X6NTY9-F1
#
_entry.id   AF-X6NTY9-F1
#
_cell.length_a   1.000
_cell.length_b   1.000
_cell.length_c   1.000
_cell.angle_alpha   90.00
_cell.angle_beta   90.00
_cell.angle_gamma   90.00
#
_symmetry.space_group_name_H-M   'P 1'
#
loop_
_entity.id
_entity.type
_entity.pdbx_description
1 polymer ?
#
loop_
_entity_poly.entity_id
_entity_poly.type
_entity_poly.pdbx_seq_one_letter_code
_entity_poly.pdbx_strand_id
1 'polypeptide(L)'
;GEIVMTYVSIPVGIALLVLNTIFCWTLASIALYWLHEANKLRWLPVIGNRYYIMAFWTNICLLLASYTHFFFVFLFFVLFWICEIDNDDNVLYAIGYTYRIKTTFRYYNTHYNIALSQGRWVACLNQNALRIGDYGQMQWFVRTSNKNTLGSPTWMFSHICLPFFVFVLILLELAPIISDFVSRAASIIIFAMYVITVAILWMKMPAYVDYIHLKREERTLLFWCLFQLVSYIVYTITLTIDSKDRYFPYLVYVCIFNICFAMFDCGYIVTSTRQVLVWNDLVSILHDYKKARRVASIESSEKSTQHSLSVRYEQSRKRKAKILLTKLDHTFNQNHDQVHDNAGEHVVISNETAAMSDASSRALTLRQILSQKRTLEVFIQFAFGEFAHDNILGIIELTQFKEMMSKKQPGSEDRPSLITLPSDIVKSQIVFDDAKTDLEKFQMLVEKFILNNATFCLNIPYEQRAKLIAAYENRQPASEEMVTIFDDCIIELFDLIGDCFSRFRTTDMYIQLCNTNS
;
A
#
# COMPACT_ATOMS: atom_id res chain seq x y z
N GLY A 1 -40.93 -50.35 16.15
CA GLY A 1 -39.70 -49.76 16.71
C GLY A 1 -39.00 -48.93 15.65
N GLU A 2 -38.40 -49.59 14.66
CA GLU A 2 -37.62 -48.94 13.60
C GLU A 2 -38.41 -47.92 12.77
N ILE A 3 -39.64 -48.25 12.34
CA ILE A 3 -40.48 -47.33 11.54
C ILE A 3 -40.82 -46.03 12.29
N VAL A 4 -41.02 -46.09 13.62
CA VAL A 4 -41.38 -44.89 14.42
C VAL A 4 -40.18 -43.97 14.65
N MET A 5 -38.97 -44.52 14.77
CA MET A 5 -37.73 -43.73 14.83
C MET A 5 -37.47 -43.00 13.51
N THR A 6 -37.83 -43.60 12.37
CA THR A 6 -37.68 -42.95 11.05
C THR A 6 -38.60 -41.74 10.88
N TYR A 7 -39.85 -41.79 11.32
CA TYR A 7 -40.79 -40.67 11.13
C TYR A 7 -40.54 -39.46 12.03
N VAL A 8 -39.99 -39.64 13.24
CA VAL A 8 -39.69 -38.53 14.16
C VAL A 8 -38.33 -37.87 13.85
N SER A 9 -37.38 -38.64 13.29
CA SER A 9 -36.04 -38.12 12.95
C SER A 9 -36.03 -37.21 11.72
N ILE A 10 -36.97 -37.40 10.78
CA ILE A 10 -37.01 -36.61 9.53
C ILE A 10 -37.30 -35.11 9.79
N PRO A 11 -38.36 -34.72 10.52
CA PRO A 11 -38.63 -33.30 10.79
C PRO A 11 -37.50 -32.61 11.56
N VAL A 12 -36.89 -33.34 12.51
CA VAL A 12 -35.76 -32.83 13.30
C VAL A 12 -34.51 -32.65 12.41
N GLY A 13 -34.22 -33.62 11.54
CA GLY A 13 -33.13 -33.52 10.56
C GLY A 13 -33.31 -32.36 9.59
N ILE A 14 -34.53 -32.14 9.08
CA ILE A 14 -34.86 -31.00 8.20
C ILE A 14 -34.70 -29.67 8.97
N ALA A 15 -35.22 -29.58 10.20
CA ALA A 15 -35.09 -28.37 11.00
C ALA A 15 -33.62 -28.04 11.31
N LEU A 16 -32.80 -29.04 11.64
CA LEU A 16 -31.36 -28.88 11.84
C LEU A 16 -30.65 -28.45 10.55
N LEU A 17 -31.00 -29.03 9.41
CA LEU A 17 -30.44 -28.66 8.11
C LEU A 17 -30.79 -27.21 7.76
N VAL A 18 -32.03 -26.77 7.94
CA VAL A 18 -32.47 -25.39 7.71
C VAL A 18 -31.73 -24.42 8.63
N LEU A 19 -31.64 -24.73 9.93
CA LEU A 19 -30.93 -23.89 10.89
C LEU A 19 -29.45 -23.76 10.53
N ASN A 20 -28.81 -24.88 10.17
CA ASN A 20 -27.43 -24.90 9.71
C ASN A 20 -27.25 -24.07 8.43
N THR A 21 -28.20 -24.14 7.50
CA THR A 21 -28.21 -23.33 6.26
C THR A 21 -28.19 -21.85 6.58
N ILE A 22 -29.11 -21.41 7.43
CA ILE A 22 -29.21 -20.01 7.85
C ILE A 22 -27.90 -19.57 8.53
N PHE A 23 -27.34 -20.41 9.40
CA PHE A 23 -26.09 -20.13 10.09
C PHE A 23 -24.92 -19.96 9.11
N CYS A 24 -24.72 -20.92 8.21
CA CYS A 24 -23.65 -20.89 7.21
C CYS A 24 -23.80 -19.71 6.24
N TRP A 25 -25.01 -19.40 5.79
CA TRP A 25 -25.27 -18.23 4.95
C TRP A 25 -24.96 -16.92 5.67
N THR A 26 -25.25 -16.85 6.98
CA THR A 26 -24.92 -15.68 7.80
C THR A 26 -23.41 -15.48 7.87
N LEU A 27 -22.66 -16.54 8.19
CA LEU A 27 -21.20 -16.50 8.25
C LEU A 27 -20.55 -16.18 6.91
N ALA A 28 -21.07 -16.76 5.82
CA ALA A 28 -20.59 -16.50 4.47
C ALA A 28 -20.89 -15.06 4.03
N SER A 29 -22.05 -14.51 4.42
CA SER A 29 -22.38 -13.09 4.18
C SER A 29 -21.43 -12.14 4.93
N ILE A 30 -21.07 -12.47 6.17
CA ILE A 30 -20.06 -11.73 6.94
C ILE A 30 -18.69 -11.79 6.24
N ALA A 31 -18.27 -12.98 5.80
CA ALA A 31 -17.04 -13.17 5.06
C ALA A 31 -17.02 -12.37 3.74
N LEU A 32 -18.13 -12.40 2.97
CA LEU A 32 -18.29 -11.65 1.73
C LEU A 32 -18.22 -10.14 1.97
N TYR A 33 -18.83 -9.65 3.05
CA TYR A 33 -18.79 -8.24 3.42
C TYR A 33 -17.34 -7.77 3.66
N TRP A 34 -16.55 -8.52 4.43
CA TRP A 34 -15.15 -8.16 4.71
C TRP A 34 -14.27 -8.30 3.48
N LEU A 35 -14.52 -9.31 2.65
CA LEU A 35 -13.85 -9.47 1.36
C LEU A 35 -14.15 -8.28 0.43
N HIS A 36 -15.40 -7.79 0.43
CA HIS A 36 -15.81 -6.63 -0.34
C HIS A 36 -15.16 -5.33 0.18
N GLU A 37 -15.06 -5.12 1.49
CA GLU A 37 -14.34 -3.97 2.05
C GLU A 37 -12.84 -4.03 1.74
N ALA A 38 -12.21 -5.21 1.84
CA ALA A 38 -10.82 -5.39 1.42
C ALA A 38 -10.62 -5.07 -0.08
N ASN A 39 -11.58 -5.43 -0.92
CA ASN A 39 -11.57 -5.11 -2.35
C ASN A 39 -11.66 -3.62 -2.65
N LYS A 40 -12.43 -2.85 -1.86
CA LYS A 40 -12.42 -1.38 -1.99
C LYS A 40 -11.06 -0.77 -1.72
N LEU A 41 -10.19 -1.44 -0.98
CA LEU A 41 -8.86 -0.93 -0.63
C LEU A 41 -7.77 -1.34 -1.63
N ARG A 42 -8.11 -2.10 -2.67
CA ARG A 42 -7.14 -2.67 -3.62
C ARG A 42 -6.27 -1.65 -4.35
N TRP A 43 -6.67 -0.39 -4.42
CA TRP A 43 -5.93 0.66 -5.13
C TRP A 43 -4.89 1.36 -4.26
N LEU A 44 -4.89 1.14 -2.93
CA LEU A 44 -3.86 1.73 -2.07
C LEU A 44 -2.50 1.12 -2.43
N PRO A 45 -1.44 1.92 -2.65
CA PRO A 45 -0.12 1.40 -3.04
C PRO A 45 0.44 0.34 -2.07
N VAL A 46 0.12 0.46 -0.79
CA VAL A 46 0.45 -0.50 0.28
C VAL A 46 -0.18 -1.88 0.04
N ILE A 47 -1.34 -1.92 -0.61
CA ILE A 47 -2.16 -3.11 -0.89
C ILE A 47 -1.99 -3.56 -2.37
N GLY A 48 -1.52 -2.64 -3.22
CA GLY A 48 -2.01 -2.50 -4.58
C GLY A 48 -1.58 -3.55 -5.58
N ASN A 49 -0.39 -4.15 -5.46
CA ASN A 49 0.10 -4.91 -6.60
C ASN A 49 0.10 -6.42 -6.47
N ARG A 50 -0.15 -7.01 -5.29
CA ARG A 50 -0.06 -8.47 -5.17
C ARG A 50 -0.79 -9.11 -3.97
N TYR A 51 -1.03 -8.36 -2.87
CA TYR A 51 -1.82 -8.80 -1.72
C TYR A 51 -3.26 -9.12 -2.11
N TYR A 52 -3.89 -8.17 -2.81
CA TYR A 52 -5.32 -8.23 -3.09
C TYR A 52 -5.69 -9.44 -3.95
N ILE A 53 -5.00 -9.68 -5.06
CA ILE A 53 -5.39 -10.76 -6.00
C ILE A 53 -5.31 -12.12 -5.31
N MET A 54 -4.22 -12.44 -4.62
CA MET A 54 -4.04 -13.75 -3.99
C MET A 54 -5.03 -13.97 -2.85
N ALA A 55 -5.06 -13.07 -1.86
CA ALA A 55 -5.94 -13.20 -0.70
C ALA A 55 -7.42 -13.18 -1.13
N PHE A 56 -7.77 -12.35 -2.13
CA PHE A 56 -9.12 -12.31 -2.66
C PHE A 56 -9.53 -13.64 -3.29
N TRP A 57 -8.68 -14.23 -4.14
CA TRP A 57 -9.00 -15.51 -4.73
C TRP A 57 -8.97 -16.66 -3.72
N THR A 58 -8.06 -16.67 -2.72
CA THR A 58 -8.11 -17.65 -1.62
C THR A 58 -9.44 -17.60 -0.88
N ASN A 59 -9.86 -16.38 -0.53
CA ASN A 59 -11.08 -16.17 0.22
C ASN A 59 -12.33 -16.44 -0.64
N ILE A 60 -12.28 -16.18 -1.95
CA ILE A 60 -13.31 -16.62 -2.89
C ILE A 60 -13.34 -18.14 -2.97
N CYS A 61 -12.21 -18.83 -3.08
CA CYS A 61 -12.19 -20.29 -3.12
C CYS A 61 -12.73 -20.90 -1.84
N LEU A 62 -12.40 -20.33 -0.67
CA LEU A 62 -12.97 -20.75 0.62
C LEU A 62 -14.47 -20.50 0.65
N LEU A 63 -14.90 -19.30 0.29
CA LEU A 63 -16.31 -18.95 0.26
C LEU A 63 -17.09 -19.83 -0.72
N LEU A 64 -16.54 -20.08 -1.92
CA LEU A 64 -17.10 -20.99 -2.90
C LEU A 64 -17.12 -22.41 -2.36
N ALA A 65 -16.08 -22.92 -1.71
CA ALA A 65 -16.10 -24.25 -1.10
C ALA A 65 -17.19 -24.37 -0.02
N SER A 66 -17.33 -23.35 0.84
CA SER A 66 -18.41 -23.31 1.83
C SER A 66 -19.80 -23.27 1.15
N TYR A 67 -19.96 -22.48 0.08
CA TYR A 67 -21.23 -22.35 -0.66
C TYR A 67 -21.56 -23.58 -1.52
N THR A 68 -20.58 -24.15 -2.23
CA THR A 68 -20.77 -25.32 -3.10
C THR A 68 -21.02 -26.54 -2.26
N HIS A 69 -20.29 -26.74 -1.16
CA HIS A 69 -20.60 -27.85 -0.25
C HIS A 69 -22.01 -27.72 0.32
N PHE A 70 -22.46 -26.50 0.63
CA PHE A 70 -23.82 -26.27 1.12
C PHE A 70 -24.89 -26.48 0.04
N PHE A 71 -24.65 -25.95 -1.16
CA PHE A 71 -25.53 -26.13 -2.30
C PHE A 71 -25.62 -27.61 -2.69
N PHE A 72 -24.50 -28.35 -2.66
CA PHE A 72 -24.47 -29.79 -2.90
C PHE A 72 -25.13 -30.57 -1.79
N VAL A 73 -24.92 -30.28 -0.49
CA VAL A 73 -25.64 -30.98 0.59
C VAL A 73 -27.15 -30.74 0.51
N PHE A 74 -27.57 -29.51 0.20
CA PHE A 74 -28.98 -29.18 0.00
C PHE A 74 -29.56 -29.84 -1.25
N LEU A 75 -28.86 -29.73 -2.39
CA LEU A 75 -29.26 -30.32 -3.67
C LEU A 75 -29.24 -31.84 -3.58
N PHE A 76 -28.26 -32.44 -2.92
CA PHE A 76 -28.18 -33.88 -2.64
C PHE A 76 -29.31 -34.29 -1.70
N PHE A 77 -29.66 -33.52 -0.67
CA PHE A 77 -30.83 -33.85 0.15
C PHE A 77 -32.13 -33.83 -0.67
N VAL A 78 -32.28 -32.87 -1.57
CA VAL A 78 -33.43 -32.76 -2.49
C VAL A 78 -33.39 -33.85 -3.57
N LEU A 79 -32.22 -34.15 -4.14
CA LEU A 79 -32.02 -35.08 -5.25
C LEU A 79 -31.92 -36.52 -4.78
N PHE A 80 -31.28 -36.86 -3.66
CA PHE A 80 -31.29 -38.20 -3.05
C PHE A 80 -32.71 -38.65 -2.71
N TRP A 81 -33.61 -37.71 -2.43
CA TRP A 81 -35.04 -37.97 -2.28
C TRP A 81 -35.75 -38.26 -3.62
N ILE A 82 -35.16 -37.88 -4.75
CA ILE A 82 -35.76 -37.95 -6.09
C ILE A 82 -35.06 -38.97 -7.01
N CYS A 83 -33.75 -39.18 -6.85
CA CYS A 83 -32.83 -39.94 -7.70
C CYS A 83 -31.64 -40.42 -6.84
N GLU A 84 -31.50 -41.73 -6.64
CA GLU A 84 -30.26 -42.35 -6.13
C GLU A 84 -29.10 -42.03 -7.09
N ILE A 85 -28.29 -41.02 -6.79
CA ILE A 85 -27.09 -40.66 -7.58
C ILE A 85 -25.88 -40.75 -6.67
N ASP A 86 -24.84 -41.41 -7.20
CA ASP A 86 -23.58 -41.68 -6.51
C ASP A 86 -22.57 -40.53 -6.64
N ASN A 87 -21.62 -40.53 -5.71
CA ASN A 87 -20.98 -39.37 -5.10
C ASN A 87 -19.58 -39.10 -5.68
N ASP A 88 -19.28 -37.88 -6.15
CA ASP A 88 -17.93 -37.53 -6.64
C ASP A 88 -17.52 -36.08 -6.26
N ASP A 89 -17.54 -35.80 -4.96
CA ASP A 89 -17.22 -34.48 -4.37
C ASP A 89 -15.70 -34.21 -4.22
N ASN A 90 -14.84 -35.21 -4.41
CA ASN A 90 -13.42 -35.14 -4.04
C ASN A 90 -12.57 -34.21 -4.93
N VAL A 91 -12.93 -34.08 -6.22
CA VAL A 91 -12.17 -33.28 -7.20
C VAL A 91 -12.25 -31.78 -6.89
N LEU A 92 -13.43 -31.27 -6.49
CA LEU A 92 -13.64 -29.85 -6.23
C LEU A 92 -12.88 -29.39 -4.98
N TYR A 93 -12.83 -30.24 -3.95
CA TYR A 93 -12.02 -30.03 -2.76
C TYR A 93 -10.53 -29.95 -3.09
N ALA A 94 -10.03 -30.89 -3.90
CA ALA A 94 -8.62 -30.90 -4.30
C ALA A 94 -8.22 -29.60 -5.00
N ILE A 95 -9.00 -29.14 -5.98
CA ILE A 95 -8.75 -27.90 -6.73
C ILE A 95 -8.73 -26.69 -5.79
N GLY A 96 -9.70 -26.59 -4.87
CA GLY A 96 -9.75 -25.53 -3.85
C GLY A 96 -8.52 -25.51 -2.92
N TYR A 97 -8.07 -26.68 -2.44
CA TYR A 97 -6.91 -26.82 -1.55
C TYR A 97 -5.60 -26.38 -2.20
N THR A 98 -5.40 -26.72 -3.46
CA THR A 98 -4.22 -26.29 -4.21
C THR A 98 -4.13 -24.81 -4.40
N TYR A 99 -5.28 -24.25 -4.76
CA TYR A 99 -5.38 -22.84 -5.04
C TYR A 99 -5.00 -22.11 -3.75
N ARG A 100 -5.52 -22.57 -2.61
CA ARG A 100 -5.19 -22.10 -1.25
C ARG A 100 -3.69 -22.08 -0.97
N ILE A 101 -2.97 -23.20 -1.10
CA ILE A 101 -1.54 -23.27 -0.77
C ILE A 101 -0.69 -22.40 -1.70
N LYS A 102 -0.98 -22.41 -3.01
CA LYS A 102 -0.33 -21.54 -3.99
C LYS A 102 -0.53 -20.06 -3.66
N THR A 103 -1.74 -19.69 -3.28
CA THR A 103 -2.05 -18.30 -2.91
C THR A 103 -1.40 -17.90 -1.60
N THR A 104 -1.43 -18.73 -0.56
CA THR A 104 -0.81 -18.46 0.75
C THR A 104 0.70 -18.27 0.60
N PHE A 105 1.38 -19.13 -0.14
CA PHE A 105 2.82 -19.00 -0.36
C PHE A 105 3.19 -17.76 -1.21
N ARG A 106 2.43 -17.47 -2.28
CA ARG A 106 2.65 -16.26 -3.09
C ARG A 106 2.32 -14.98 -2.32
N TYR A 107 1.32 -15.01 -1.45
CA TYR A 107 0.95 -13.94 -0.52
C TYR A 107 2.12 -13.58 0.38
N TYR A 108 2.70 -14.56 1.08
CA TYR A 108 3.78 -14.32 2.05
C TYR A 108 5.10 -13.93 1.40
N ASN A 109 5.49 -14.64 0.35
CA ASN A 109 6.68 -14.32 -0.42
C ASN A 109 6.60 -12.88 -0.97
N THR A 110 5.41 -12.45 -1.35
CA THR A 110 5.20 -11.10 -1.82
C THR A 110 5.22 -10.03 -0.73
N HIS A 111 4.56 -10.27 0.40
CA HIS A 111 4.64 -9.36 1.55
C HIS A 111 6.08 -9.13 1.97
N TYR A 112 6.85 -10.21 1.99
CA TYR A 112 8.27 -10.18 2.27
C TYR A 112 9.06 -9.40 1.21
N ASN A 113 8.80 -9.63 -0.07
CA ASN A 113 9.46 -8.92 -1.17
C ASN A 113 9.10 -7.43 -1.25
N ILE A 114 7.88 -7.03 -0.88
CA ILE A 114 7.45 -5.63 -0.81
C ILE A 114 8.07 -4.94 0.42
N ALA A 115 8.13 -5.64 1.56
CA ALA A 115 8.83 -5.16 2.75
C ALA A 115 10.33 -4.94 2.46
N LEU A 116 10.96 -5.82 1.65
CA LEU A 116 12.33 -5.65 1.17
C LEU A 116 12.48 -4.56 0.10
N SER A 117 11.59 -4.51 -0.90
CA SER A 117 11.73 -3.61 -2.06
C SER A 117 11.44 -2.15 -1.74
N GLN A 118 10.70 -1.86 -0.67
CA GLN A 118 10.43 -0.48 -0.27
C GLN A 118 11.60 0.19 0.46
N GLY A 119 12.69 -0.53 0.79
CA GLY A 119 13.95 0.04 1.31
C GLY A 119 13.88 0.76 2.68
N ARG A 120 12.68 1.16 3.14
CA ARG A 120 12.40 1.92 4.37
C ARG A 120 12.81 1.21 5.67
N TRP A 121 13.19 -0.06 5.61
CA TRP A 121 13.26 -0.95 6.77
C TRP A 121 14.67 -1.32 7.23
N VAL A 122 15.65 -1.31 6.33
CA VAL A 122 17.04 -1.62 6.69
C VAL A 122 17.61 -0.55 7.63
N ALA A 123 17.10 0.68 7.54
CA ALA A 123 17.46 1.79 8.43
C ALA A 123 16.71 1.78 9.78
N CYS A 124 15.50 1.20 9.84
CA CYS A 124 14.64 1.21 11.04
C CYS A 124 14.76 -0.08 11.88
N LEU A 125 15.27 -1.17 11.28
CA LEU A 125 15.75 -2.32 12.04
C LEU A 125 16.90 -1.85 12.93
N ASN A 126 16.74 -2.02 14.24
CA ASN A 126 17.80 -1.96 15.24
C ASN A 126 19.07 -2.56 14.60
N GLN A 127 20.11 -1.75 14.33
CA GLN A 127 21.33 -2.21 13.65
C GLN A 127 21.99 -3.41 14.36
N ASN A 128 21.60 -3.68 15.61
CA ASN A 128 21.95 -4.89 16.35
C ASN A 128 21.32 -6.19 15.82
N ALA A 129 20.13 -6.16 15.20
CA ALA A 129 19.45 -7.33 14.61
C ALA A 129 20.04 -7.74 13.25
N LEU A 130 20.78 -6.83 12.60
CA LEU A 130 21.52 -7.06 11.35
C LEU A 130 23.04 -7.02 11.60
N ARG A 131 23.51 -7.44 12.78
CA ARG A 131 24.94 -7.74 12.96
C ARG A 131 25.31 -8.86 11.99
N ILE A 132 25.98 -8.44 10.91
CA ILE A 132 26.78 -9.06 9.82
C ILE A 132 26.95 -10.61 9.77
N GLY A 133 26.78 -11.37 10.86
CA GLY A 133 26.77 -12.83 10.85
C GLY A 133 25.49 -13.49 10.31
N ASP A 134 24.30 -12.95 10.61
CA ASP A 134 23.03 -13.65 10.29
C ASP A 134 22.48 -13.35 8.89
N TYR A 135 22.99 -12.32 8.21
CA TYR A 135 22.55 -12.00 6.84
C TYR A 135 22.90 -13.12 5.85
N GLY A 136 24.02 -13.81 6.08
CA GLY A 136 24.42 -15.00 5.31
C GLY A 136 23.39 -16.13 5.43
N GLN A 137 22.83 -16.34 6.62
CA GLN A 137 21.79 -17.35 6.86
C GLN A 137 20.43 -16.96 6.30
N MET A 138 20.20 -15.69 5.90
CA MET A 138 18.92 -15.24 5.33
C MET A 138 18.98 -15.03 3.80
N GLN A 139 20.14 -15.20 3.16
CA GLN A 139 20.27 -15.01 1.71
C GLN A 139 19.37 -15.93 0.88
N TRP A 140 19.08 -17.14 1.37
CA TRP A 140 18.16 -18.09 0.73
C TRP A 140 16.71 -17.59 0.71
N PHE A 141 16.37 -16.64 1.57
CA PHE A 141 15.05 -16.01 1.67
C PHE A 141 15.02 -14.65 0.97
N VAL A 142 16.07 -13.82 1.10
CA VAL A 142 16.13 -12.39 0.69
C VAL A 142 16.38 -12.14 -0.80
N ARG A 143 17.15 -12.98 -1.52
CA ARG A 143 17.58 -12.65 -2.90
C ARG A 143 16.47 -12.93 -3.92
N THR A 144 15.66 -11.91 -4.21
CA THR A 144 14.66 -11.88 -5.29
C THR A 144 15.25 -12.07 -6.69
N SER A 145 16.53 -11.73 -6.89
CA SER A 145 17.23 -11.98 -8.15
C SER A 145 17.53 -13.46 -8.39
N ASN A 146 17.53 -14.27 -7.33
CA ASN A 146 17.77 -15.70 -7.44
C ASN A 146 16.45 -16.44 -7.63
N LYS A 147 16.21 -16.91 -8.86
CA LYS A 147 15.00 -17.62 -9.28
C LYS A 147 14.74 -18.91 -8.49
N ASN A 148 15.71 -19.41 -7.72
CA ASN A 148 15.68 -20.67 -6.98
C ASN A 148 15.46 -20.51 -5.45
N THR A 149 14.78 -19.45 -5.02
CA THR A 149 14.53 -19.17 -3.60
C THR A 149 13.04 -19.29 -3.26
N LEU A 150 12.70 -19.39 -1.97
CA LEU A 150 11.33 -19.15 -1.50
C LEU A 150 10.83 -17.75 -1.90
N GLY A 151 11.74 -16.83 -2.20
CA GLY A 151 11.51 -15.51 -2.78
C GLY A 151 10.87 -15.51 -4.19
N SER A 152 10.95 -16.63 -4.92
CA SER A 152 10.48 -16.74 -6.30
C SER A 152 9.09 -17.38 -6.39
N PRO A 153 8.04 -16.66 -6.85
CA PRO A 153 6.68 -17.19 -6.94
C PRO A 153 6.54 -18.31 -7.98
N THR A 154 7.47 -18.38 -8.95
CA THR A 154 7.55 -19.46 -9.92
C THR A 154 8.14 -20.71 -9.28
N TRP A 155 9.22 -20.58 -8.51
CA TRP A 155 9.87 -21.70 -7.83
C TRP A 155 8.98 -22.32 -6.76
N MET A 156 8.38 -21.49 -5.90
CA MET A 156 7.41 -21.97 -4.91
C MET A 156 6.25 -22.72 -5.55
N PHE A 157 5.75 -22.21 -6.68
CA PHE A 157 4.67 -22.88 -7.38
C PHE A 157 5.12 -24.24 -7.92
N SER A 158 6.25 -24.31 -8.62
CA SER A 158 6.70 -25.55 -9.27
C SER A 158 7.28 -26.60 -8.31
N HIS A 159 7.90 -26.19 -7.19
CA HIS A 159 8.63 -27.11 -6.30
C HIS A 159 7.88 -27.42 -5.00
N ILE A 160 6.92 -26.58 -4.59
CA ILE A 160 6.15 -26.81 -3.35
C ILE A 160 4.68 -27.00 -3.67
N CYS A 161 4.05 -26.02 -4.32
CA CYS A 161 2.59 -26.02 -4.48
C CYS A 161 2.12 -27.08 -5.46
N LEU A 162 2.78 -27.24 -6.60
CA LEU A 162 2.40 -28.20 -7.63
C LEU A 162 2.68 -29.66 -7.20
N PRO A 163 3.83 -30.02 -6.60
CA PRO A 163 4.03 -31.37 -6.09
C PRO A 163 3.06 -31.70 -4.96
N PHE A 164 2.81 -30.75 -4.05
CA PHE A 164 1.79 -30.90 -3.02
C PHE A 164 0.40 -31.10 -3.62
N PHE A 165 0.05 -30.36 -4.68
CA PHE A 165 -1.21 -30.55 -5.40
C PHE A 165 -1.39 -31.96 -5.91
N VAL A 166 -0.39 -32.41 -6.67
CA VAL A 166 -0.43 -33.70 -7.36
C VAL A 166 -0.51 -34.79 -6.32
N PHE A 167 0.23 -34.66 -5.21
CA PHE A 167 0.12 -35.56 -4.07
C PHE A 167 -1.30 -35.58 -3.47
N VAL A 168 -1.89 -34.41 -3.19
CA VAL A 168 -3.26 -34.33 -2.65
C VAL A 168 -4.29 -34.91 -3.61
N LEU A 169 -4.18 -34.65 -4.91
CA LEU A 169 -5.05 -35.23 -5.92
C LEU A 169 -4.94 -36.76 -5.94
N ILE A 170 -3.72 -37.29 -6.06
CA ILE A 170 -3.50 -38.74 -6.04
C ILE A 170 -4.11 -39.36 -4.79
N LEU A 171 -3.93 -38.69 -3.65
CA LEU A 171 -4.38 -39.18 -2.36
C LEU A 171 -5.92 -39.10 -2.22
N LEU A 172 -6.57 -38.07 -2.77
CA LEU A 172 -8.03 -37.95 -2.82
C LEU A 172 -8.70 -38.88 -3.83
N GLU A 173 -8.05 -39.18 -4.95
CA GLU A 173 -8.58 -40.10 -5.98
C GLU A 173 -8.40 -41.57 -5.59
N LEU A 174 -7.25 -41.93 -5.00
CA LEU A 174 -6.97 -43.32 -4.63
C LEU A 174 -7.65 -43.76 -3.34
N ALA A 175 -7.89 -42.84 -2.40
CA ALA A 175 -8.39 -43.22 -1.09
C ALA A 175 -9.84 -43.77 -1.08
N PRO A 176 -10.80 -43.22 -1.87
CA PRO A 176 -12.14 -43.79 -2.01
C PRO A 176 -12.14 -45.21 -2.60
N ILE A 177 -11.19 -45.52 -3.49
CA ILE A 177 -11.06 -46.83 -4.14
C ILE A 177 -10.70 -47.93 -3.11
N ILE A 178 -9.97 -47.57 -2.05
CA ILE A 178 -9.46 -48.53 -1.07
C ILE A 178 -10.49 -48.80 0.03
N SER A 179 -10.97 -47.75 0.70
CA SER A 179 -12.05 -47.80 1.70
C SER A 179 -12.41 -46.41 2.23
N ASP A 180 -13.62 -46.25 2.76
CA ASP A 180 -14.06 -45.03 3.44
C ASP A 180 -13.13 -44.60 4.58
N PHE A 181 -12.61 -45.57 5.34
CA PHE A 181 -11.67 -45.29 6.42
C PHE A 181 -10.37 -44.68 5.88
N VAL A 182 -9.84 -45.24 4.80
CA VAL A 182 -8.62 -44.73 4.15
C VAL A 182 -8.86 -43.33 3.59
N SER A 183 -10.04 -43.05 3.01
CA SER A 183 -10.45 -41.70 2.55
C SER A 183 -10.47 -40.65 3.67
N ARG A 184 -11.00 -41.02 4.85
CA ARG A 184 -11.02 -40.11 6.01
C ARG A 184 -9.61 -39.91 6.58
N ALA A 185 -8.83 -40.98 6.69
CA ALA A 185 -7.42 -40.89 7.13
C ALA A 185 -6.58 -40.03 6.18
N ALA A 186 -6.79 -40.18 4.88
CA ALA A 186 -6.23 -39.36 3.83
C ALA A 186 -6.51 -37.87 4.05
N SER A 187 -7.78 -37.53 4.29
CA SER A 187 -8.20 -36.15 4.57
C SER A 187 -7.55 -35.58 5.84
N ILE A 188 -7.43 -36.36 6.91
CA ILE A 188 -6.72 -35.96 8.14
C ILE A 188 -5.25 -35.63 7.84
N ILE A 189 -4.57 -36.46 7.04
CA ILE A 189 -3.18 -36.23 6.64
C ILE A 189 -3.04 -34.91 5.88
N ILE A 190 -3.97 -34.63 4.95
CA ILE A 190 -3.98 -33.37 4.18
C ILE A 190 -4.12 -32.17 5.13
N PHE A 191 -5.06 -32.20 6.07
CA PHE A 191 -5.21 -31.14 7.07
C PHE A 191 -3.97 -30.99 7.95
N ALA A 192 -3.36 -32.10 8.38
CA ALA A 192 -2.16 -32.09 9.21
C ALA A 192 -0.96 -31.46 8.46
N MET A 193 -0.78 -31.80 7.18
CA MET A 193 0.26 -31.17 6.36
C MET A 193 0.05 -29.67 6.20
N TYR A 194 -1.20 -29.21 6.09
CA TYR A 194 -1.51 -27.78 6.04
C TYR A 194 -1.14 -27.07 7.35
N VAL A 195 -1.53 -27.64 8.51
CA VAL A 195 -1.14 -27.14 9.84
C VAL A 195 0.38 -27.07 9.98
N ILE A 196 1.10 -28.14 9.59
CA ILE A 196 2.56 -28.20 9.65
C ILE A 196 3.18 -27.11 8.77
N THR A 197 2.65 -26.90 7.57
CA THR A 197 3.14 -25.88 6.64
C THR A 197 3.00 -24.48 7.25
N VAL A 198 1.82 -24.12 7.77
CA VAL A 198 1.58 -22.84 8.43
C VAL A 198 2.45 -22.70 9.70
N ALA A 199 2.64 -23.77 10.47
CA ALA A 199 3.50 -23.76 11.64
C ALA A 199 4.98 -23.53 11.29
N ILE A 200 5.49 -24.17 10.23
CA ILE A 200 6.86 -23.96 9.74
C ILE A 200 7.04 -22.51 9.29
N LEU A 201 6.08 -21.95 8.53
CA LEU A 201 6.09 -20.55 8.12
C LEU A 201 6.13 -19.62 9.34
N TRP A 202 5.24 -19.84 10.31
CA TRP A 202 5.19 -19.06 11.55
C TRP A 202 6.48 -19.13 12.38
N MET A 203 7.06 -20.33 12.54
CA MET A 203 8.30 -20.54 13.30
C MET A 203 9.52 -19.90 12.61
N LYS A 204 9.59 -19.98 11.28
CA LYS A 204 10.70 -19.43 10.49
C LYS A 204 10.59 -17.92 10.28
N MET A 205 9.42 -17.33 10.52
CA MET A 205 9.22 -15.88 10.39
C MET A 205 9.88 -15.13 11.56
N PRO A 206 10.87 -14.24 11.31
CA PRO A 206 11.55 -13.53 12.38
C PRO A 206 10.61 -12.57 13.11
N ALA A 207 10.72 -12.49 14.44
CA ALA A 207 9.81 -11.66 15.26
C ALA A 207 9.92 -10.15 14.94
N TYR A 208 11.07 -9.68 14.46
CA TYR A 208 11.30 -8.28 14.11
C TYR A 208 10.70 -7.88 12.75
N VAL A 209 10.19 -8.83 11.97
CA VAL A 209 9.54 -8.58 10.66
C VAL A 209 8.01 -8.37 10.82
N ASP A 210 7.50 -8.35 12.05
CA ASP A 210 6.06 -8.35 12.36
C ASP A 210 5.37 -6.97 12.25
N TYR A 211 5.87 -6.04 11.45
CA TYR A 211 5.30 -4.69 11.39
C TYR A 211 3.96 -4.63 10.64
N ILE A 212 3.64 -5.62 9.80
CA ILE A 212 2.29 -5.78 9.22
C ILE A 212 1.44 -6.72 10.09
N HIS A 213 1.92 -7.05 11.30
CA HIS A 213 1.32 -8.08 12.16
C HIS A 213 1.21 -9.43 11.44
N LEU A 214 2.13 -9.73 10.52
CA LEU A 214 2.14 -10.94 9.70
C LEU A 214 2.38 -12.21 10.53
N LYS A 215 3.31 -12.15 11.50
CA LYS A 215 3.57 -13.26 12.42
C LYS A 215 2.38 -13.46 13.36
N ARG A 216 1.72 -12.36 13.74
CA ARG A 216 0.47 -12.40 14.51
C ARG A 216 -0.70 -12.97 13.68
N GLU A 217 -0.78 -12.63 12.40
CA GLU A 217 -1.74 -13.19 11.44
C GLU A 217 -1.53 -14.70 11.33
N GLU A 218 -0.30 -15.14 11.04
CA GLU A 218 0.05 -16.56 10.92
C GLU A 218 -0.25 -17.35 12.19
N ARG A 219 0.02 -16.77 13.36
CA ARG A 219 -0.35 -17.40 14.64
C ARG A 219 -1.87 -17.63 14.74
N THR A 220 -2.66 -16.66 14.28
CA THR A 220 -4.12 -16.72 14.33
C THR A 220 -4.67 -17.67 13.27
N LEU A 221 -4.09 -17.68 12.06
CA LEU A 221 -4.41 -18.66 11.02
C LEU A 221 -4.06 -20.08 11.48
N LEU A 222 -2.91 -20.28 12.11
CA LEU A 222 -2.52 -21.57 12.68
C LEU A 222 -3.54 -22.07 13.71
N PHE A 223 -4.08 -21.19 14.55
CA PHE A 223 -5.16 -21.53 15.48
C PHE A 223 -6.40 -22.07 14.73
N TRP A 224 -6.84 -21.36 13.67
CA TRP A 224 -7.96 -21.82 12.85
C TRP A 224 -7.66 -23.17 12.18
N CYS A 225 -6.45 -23.36 11.63
CA CYS A 225 -6.05 -24.62 11.00
C CYS A 225 -6.05 -25.79 12.01
N LEU A 226 -5.57 -25.56 13.24
CA LEU A 226 -5.60 -26.55 14.31
C LEU A 226 -7.03 -26.87 14.73
N PHE A 227 -7.88 -25.85 14.88
CA PHE A 227 -9.30 -26.02 15.18
C PHE A 227 -10.01 -26.89 14.13
N GLN A 228 -9.74 -26.65 12.85
CA GLN A 228 -10.27 -27.45 11.74
C GLN A 228 -9.78 -28.89 11.78
N LEU A 229 -8.47 -29.10 11.98
CA LEU A 229 -7.87 -30.44 12.08
C LEU A 229 -8.50 -31.24 13.21
N VAL A 230 -8.59 -30.64 14.41
CA VAL A 230 -9.21 -31.30 15.57
C VAL A 230 -10.68 -31.61 15.30
N SER A 231 -11.45 -30.66 14.75
CA SER A 231 -12.85 -30.88 14.41
C SER A 231 -13.03 -32.05 13.43
N TYR A 232 -12.16 -32.15 12.41
CA TYR A 232 -12.20 -33.23 11.43
C TYR A 232 -11.76 -34.59 12.00
N ILE A 233 -10.79 -34.62 12.93
CA ILE A 233 -10.42 -35.84 13.66
C ILE A 233 -11.60 -36.32 14.50
N VAL A 234 -12.27 -35.44 15.24
CA VAL A 234 -13.44 -35.79 16.05
C VAL A 234 -14.59 -36.28 15.16
N TYR A 235 -14.84 -35.63 14.02
CA TYR A 235 -15.80 -36.09 13.00
C TYR A 235 -15.49 -37.52 12.54
N THR A 236 -14.24 -37.78 12.18
CA THR A 236 -13.80 -39.10 11.71
C THR A 236 -13.97 -40.17 12.79
N ILE A 237 -13.52 -39.90 14.02
CA ILE A 237 -13.68 -40.82 15.15
C ILE A 237 -15.16 -41.12 15.39
N THR A 238 -16.01 -40.09 15.35
CA THR A 238 -17.45 -40.23 15.58
C THR A 238 -18.07 -41.14 14.53
N LEU A 239 -17.77 -40.93 13.24
CA LEU A 239 -18.28 -41.78 12.16
C LEU A 239 -17.62 -43.17 12.09
N THR A 240 -16.45 -43.35 12.70
CA THR A 240 -15.83 -44.69 12.83
C THR A 240 -16.49 -45.48 13.96
N ILE A 241 -16.79 -44.82 15.08
CA ILE A 241 -17.52 -45.43 16.21
C ILE A 241 -18.94 -45.77 15.80
N ASP A 242 -19.63 -44.88 15.09
CA ASP A 242 -21.00 -45.08 14.60
C ASP A 242 -21.07 -45.36 13.10
N SER A 243 -20.28 -46.32 12.62
CA SER A 243 -20.23 -46.66 11.18
C SER A 243 -21.52 -47.23 10.58
N LYS A 244 -22.52 -47.51 11.42
CA LYS A 244 -23.83 -48.05 11.02
C LYS A 244 -24.99 -47.09 11.34
N ASP A 245 -24.68 -45.83 11.66
CA ASP A 245 -25.66 -44.79 12.02
C ASP A 245 -26.69 -45.25 13.08
N ARG A 246 -26.22 -46.00 14.09
CA ARG A 246 -27.07 -46.56 15.16
C ARG A 246 -27.51 -45.50 16.16
N TYR A 247 -26.69 -44.49 16.41
CA TYR A 247 -26.96 -43.47 17.42
C TYR A 247 -27.63 -42.25 16.80
N PHE A 248 -27.08 -41.74 15.69
CA PHE A 248 -27.65 -40.63 14.96
C PHE A 248 -27.64 -40.88 13.46
N PRO A 249 -28.64 -40.37 12.72
CA PRO A 249 -28.57 -40.35 11.27
C PRO A 249 -27.33 -39.59 10.80
N TYR A 250 -26.67 -40.08 9.75
CA TYR A 250 -25.51 -39.42 9.12
C TYR A 250 -25.69 -37.90 8.93
N LEU A 251 -26.89 -37.48 8.51
CA LEU A 251 -27.25 -36.07 8.32
C LEU A 251 -27.04 -35.21 9.58
N VAL A 252 -27.30 -35.76 10.77
CA VAL A 252 -27.11 -35.04 12.04
C VAL A 252 -25.63 -34.81 12.30
N TYR A 253 -24.78 -35.81 12.06
CA TYR A 253 -23.32 -35.65 12.17
C TYR A 253 -22.81 -34.59 11.20
N VAL A 254 -23.22 -34.66 9.93
CA VAL A 254 -22.88 -33.63 8.92
C VAL A 254 -23.33 -32.26 9.41
N CYS A 255 -24.56 -32.13 9.94
CA CYS A 255 -25.05 -30.84 10.40
C CYS A 255 -24.21 -30.24 11.53
N ILE A 256 -23.85 -31.04 12.53
CA ILE A 256 -23.07 -30.59 13.69
C ILE A 256 -21.67 -30.13 13.25
N PHE A 257 -20.96 -30.96 12.48
CA PHE A 257 -19.58 -30.65 12.10
C PHE A 257 -19.47 -29.56 11.03
N ASN A 258 -20.49 -29.41 10.18
CA ASN A 258 -20.54 -28.33 9.19
C ASN A 258 -20.60 -26.95 9.84
N ILE A 259 -21.23 -26.81 11.03
CA ILE A 259 -21.18 -25.56 11.81
C ILE A 259 -19.72 -25.23 12.18
N CYS A 260 -18.95 -26.23 12.64
CA CYS A 260 -17.53 -26.05 12.96
C CYS A 260 -16.72 -25.64 11.72
N PHE A 261 -16.96 -26.29 10.58
CA PHE A 261 -16.25 -25.97 9.33
C PHE A 261 -16.60 -24.56 8.82
N ALA A 262 -17.87 -24.15 8.88
CA ALA A 262 -18.28 -22.79 8.53
C ALA A 262 -17.68 -21.74 9.47
N MET A 263 -17.57 -22.04 10.77
CA MET A 263 -16.87 -21.19 11.74
C MET A 263 -15.39 -21.04 11.39
N PHE A 264 -14.73 -22.14 11.00
CA PHE A 264 -13.35 -22.10 10.52
C PHE A 264 -13.20 -21.22 9.28
N ASP A 265 -14.02 -21.43 8.24
CA ASP A 265 -13.93 -20.67 7.00
C ASP A 265 -14.15 -19.18 7.24
N CYS A 266 -15.18 -18.82 8.03
CA CYS A 266 -15.44 -17.44 8.41
C CYS A 266 -14.30 -16.86 9.24
N GLY A 267 -13.83 -17.58 10.26
CA GLY A 267 -12.74 -17.18 11.12
C GLY A 267 -11.44 -16.94 10.34
N TYR A 268 -11.13 -17.82 9.40
CA TYR A 268 -9.98 -17.72 8.51
C TYR A 268 -10.10 -16.48 7.60
N ILE A 269 -11.24 -16.30 6.92
CA ILE A 269 -11.46 -15.15 6.02
C ILE A 269 -11.43 -13.82 6.81
N VAL A 270 -12.08 -13.75 7.96
CA VAL A 270 -12.09 -12.54 8.81
C VAL A 270 -10.69 -12.23 9.34
N THR A 271 -9.90 -13.25 9.68
CA THR A 271 -8.51 -13.08 10.11
C THR A 271 -7.65 -12.55 8.96
N SER A 272 -7.73 -13.16 7.78
CA SER A 272 -6.92 -12.78 6.61
C SER A 272 -7.33 -11.45 5.96
N THR A 273 -8.54 -10.95 6.27
CA THR A 273 -9.06 -9.67 5.75
C THR A 273 -9.17 -8.62 6.85
N ARG A 274 -10.24 -8.68 7.67
CA ARG A 274 -10.58 -7.67 8.66
C ARG A 274 -9.46 -7.44 9.67
N GLN A 275 -8.90 -8.50 10.25
CA GLN A 275 -7.87 -8.32 11.28
C GLN A 275 -6.62 -7.65 10.71
N VAL A 276 -6.19 -8.05 9.51
CA VAL A 276 -5.09 -7.37 8.79
C VAL A 276 -5.41 -5.89 8.56
N LEU A 277 -6.64 -5.55 8.15
CA LEU A 277 -7.05 -4.16 7.97
C LEU A 277 -7.05 -3.35 9.28
N VAL A 278 -7.54 -3.94 10.37
CA VAL A 278 -7.60 -3.28 11.69
C VAL A 278 -6.21 -3.12 12.29
N TRP A 279 -5.36 -4.13 12.21
CA TRP A 279 -4.03 -4.12 12.79
C TRP A 279 -3.11 -3.10 12.12
N ASN A 280 -3.30 -2.84 10.83
CA ASN A 280 -2.50 -1.85 10.08
C ASN A 280 -3.12 -0.44 10.11
N ASP A 281 -4.14 -0.21 10.93
CA ASP A 281 -4.92 1.03 10.99
C ASP A 281 -5.44 1.49 9.60
N LEU A 282 -5.58 0.57 8.65
CA LEU A 282 -6.02 0.88 7.29
C LEU A 282 -7.50 1.27 7.26
N VAL A 283 -8.26 0.89 8.28
CA VAL A 283 -9.66 1.29 8.45
C VAL A 283 -9.78 2.78 8.78
N SER A 284 -8.88 3.33 9.61
CA SER A 284 -8.87 4.77 9.90
C SER A 284 -8.48 5.55 8.64
N ILE A 285 -7.45 5.10 7.92
CA ILE A 285 -7.02 5.67 6.64
C ILE A 285 -8.15 5.61 5.61
N LEU A 286 -8.92 4.52 5.55
CA LEU A 286 -10.07 4.43 4.66
C LEU A 286 -11.17 5.42 5.03
N HIS A 287 -11.43 5.59 6.33
CA HIS A 287 -12.41 6.53 6.82
C HIS A 287 -12.00 7.98 6.48
N ASP A 288 -10.73 8.31 6.69
CA ASP A 288 -10.16 9.62 6.37
C ASP A 288 -10.13 9.87 4.87
N TYR A 289 -9.79 8.86 4.06
CA TYR A 289 -9.88 8.94 2.61
C TYR A 289 -11.31 9.14 2.12
N LYS A 290 -12.29 8.40 2.67
CA LYS A 290 -13.72 8.58 2.35
C LYS A 290 -14.19 9.99 2.74
N LYS A 291 -13.73 10.51 3.88
CA LYS A 291 -14.02 11.87 4.36
C LYS A 291 -13.40 12.91 3.43
N ALA A 292 -12.12 12.79 3.11
CA ALA A 292 -11.40 13.68 2.19
C ALA A 292 -12.03 13.68 0.79
N ARG A 293 -12.43 12.52 0.28
CA ARG A 293 -13.12 12.41 -1.01
C ARG A 293 -14.50 13.08 -1.00
N ARG A 294 -15.26 12.98 0.10
CA ARG A 294 -16.54 13.71 0.23
C ARG A 294 -16.30 15.22 0.21
N VAL A 295 -15.32 15.71 0.96
CA VAL A 295 -14.94 17.13 0.95
C VAL A 295 -14.52 17.58 -0.46
N ALA A 296 -13.66 16.81 -1.14
CA ALA A 296 -13.23 17.12 -2.50
C ALA A 296 -14.39 17.11 -3.51
N SER A 297 -15.39 16.23 -3.35
CA SER A 297 -16.59 16.21 -4.20
C SER A 297 -17.51 17.41 -3.94
N ILE A 298 -17.58 17.89 -2.70
CA ILE A 298 -18.33 19.10 -2.35
C ILE A 298 -17.62 20.32 -2.93
N GLU A 299 -16.30 20.43 -2.75
CA GLU A 299 -15.49 21.50 -3.33
C GLU A 299 -15.52 21.52 -4.86
N SER A 300 -15.51 20.35 -5.52
CA SER A 300 -15.59 20.29 -6.98
C SER A 300 -16.99 20.67 -7.49
N SER A 301 -18.04 20.29 -6.76
CA SER A 301 -19.41 20.75 -7.01
C SER A 301 -19.55 22.25 -6.80
N GLU A 302 -18.94 22.81 -5.75
CA GLU A 302 -18.92 24.25 -5.47
C GLU A 302 -18.13 25.02 -6.52
N LYS A 303 -16.95 24.53 -6.93
CA LYS A 303 -16.14 25.13 -8.01
C LYS A 303 -16.86 25.08 -9.36
N SER A 304 -17.54 23.98 -9.67
CA SER A 304 -18.39 23.88 -10.87
C SER A 304 -19.54 24.88 -10.83
N THR A 305 -20.17 25.04 -9.66
CA THR A 305 -21.26 26.01 -9.46
C THR A 305 -20.74 27.45 -9.57
N GLN A 306 -19.61 27.78 -8.95
CA GLN A 306 -18.94 29.08 -9.05
C GLN A 306 -18.48 29.40 -10.47
N HIS A 307 -17.95 28.41 -11.21
CA HIS A 307 -17.57 28.58 -12.61
C HIS A 307 -18.80 28.84 -13.49
N SER A 308 -19.91 28.13 -13.26
CA SER A 308 -21.16 28.41 -13.98
C SER A 308 -21.71 29.81 -13.70
N LEU A 309 -21.55 30.31 -12.46
CA LEU A 309 -21.95 31.65 -12.05
C LEU A 309 -21.03 32.72 -12.65
N SER A 310 -19.71 32.49 -12.70
CA SER A 310 -18.76 33.42 -13.30
C SER A 310 -18.94 33.52 -14.81
N VAL A 311 -19.18 32.41 -15.50
CA VAL A 311 -19.51 32.40 -16.94
C VAL A 311 -20.81 33.15 -17.22
N ARG A 312 -21.86 32.95 -16.40
CA ARG A 312 -23.11 33.73 -16.51
C ARG A 312 -22.89 35.23 -16.29
N TYR A 313 -22.05 35.59 -15.31
CA TYR A 313 -21.71 36.99 -15.03
C TYR A 313 -20.94 37.62 -16.20
N GLU A 314 -19.98 36.91 -16.78
CA GLU A 314 -19.20 37.39 -17.93
C GLU A 314 -20.07 37.54 -19.19
N GLN A 315 -20.98 36.59 -19.45
CA GLN A 315 -21.96 36.71 -20.54
C GLN A 315 -22.91 37.89 -20.35
N SER A 316 -23.37 38.14 -19.11
CA SER A 316 -24.18 39.32 -18.78
C SER A 316 -23.42 40.63 -19.00
N ARG A 317 -22.14 40.67 -18.59
CA ARG A 317 -21.25 41.82 -18.84
C ARG A 317 -21.02 42.06 -20.33
N LYS A 318 -20.76 41.02 -21.12
CA LYS A 318 -20.61 41.11 -22.60
C LYS A 318 -21.88 41.63 -23.27
N ARG A 319 -23.07 41.19 -22.82
CA ARG A 319 -24.35 41.72 -23.32
C ARG A 319 -24.54 43.20 -22.99
N LYS A 320 -24.25 43.61 -21.76
CA LYS A 320 -24.32 45.04 -21.37
C LYS A 320 -23.33 45.91 -22.15
N ALA A 321 -22.11 45.44 -22.36
CA ALA A 321 -21.10 46.13 -23.17
C ALA A 321 -21.56 46.28 -24.63
N LYS A 322 -22.12 45.22 -25.23
CA LYS A 322 -22.67 45.26 -26.59
C LYS A 322 -23.82 46.26 -26.73
N ILE A 323 -24.70 46.34 -25.73
CA ILE A 323 -25.79 47.34 -25.69
C ILE A 323 -25.23 48.77 -25.56
N LEU A 324 -24.19 48.97 -24.77
CA LEU A 324 -23.54 50.29 -24.65
C LEU A 324 -22.83 50.70 -25.94
N LEU A 325 -22.10 49.78 -26.57
CA LEU A 325 -21.45 50.01 -27.87
C LEU A 325 -22.45 50.35 -28.96
N THR A 326 -23.55 49.60 -29.06
CA THR A 326 -24.61 49.92 -30.04
C THR A 326 -25.29 51.26 -29.78
N LYS A 327 -25.45 51.68 -28.52
CA LYS A 327 -25.92 53.04 -28.19
C LYS A 327 -24.92 54.11 -28.59
N LEU A 328 -23.62 53.89 -28.37
CA LEU A 328 -22.55 54.80 -28.76
C LEU A 328 -22.47 54.95 -30.29
N ASP A 329 -22.54 53.84 -31.03
CA ASP A 329 -22.51 53.81 -32.48
C ASP A 329 -23.70 54.58 -33.09
N HIS A 330 -24.88 54.41 -32.50
CA HIS A 330 -26.07 55.17 -32.90
C HIS A 330 -25.95 56.67 -32.59
N THR A 331 -25.20 57.04 -31.54
CA THR A 331 -24.94 58.45 -31.20
C THR A 331 -23.87 59.04 -32.13
N PHE A 332 -22.87 58.25 -32.53
CA PHE A 332 -21.79 58.69 -33.41
C PHE A 332 -22.27 58.86 -34.86
N ASN A 333 -23.09 57.93 -35.37
CA ASN A 333 -23.67 58.05 -36.72
C ASN A 333 -24.66 59.21 -36.85
N GLN A 334 -25.39 59.57 -35.78
CA GLN A 334 -26.21 60.78 -35.79
C GLN A 334 -25.40 62.09 -35.85
N ASN A 335 -24.14 62.07 -35.41
CA ASN A 335 -23.25 63.23 -35.49
C ASN A 335 -22.40 63.24 -36.78
N HIS A 336 -22.19 62.09 -37.42
CA HIS A 336 -21.32 62.00 -38.61
C HIS A 336 -22.02 62.41 -39.92
N ASP A 337 -23.36 62.36 -39.99
CA ASP A 337 -24.13 62.83 -41.16
C ASP A 337 -24.17 64.37 -41.29
N GLN A 338 -23.59 65.12 -40.35
CA GLN A 338 -23.50 66.59 -40.43
C GLN A 338 -22.12 67.13 -40.80
N VAL A 339 -21.10 66.30 -40.94
CA VAL A 339 -19.73 66.78 -41.08
C VAL A 339 -18.95 65.96 -42.11
N HIS A 340 -18.72 66.62 -43.25
CA HIS A 340 -17.70 66.38 -44.29
C HIS A 340 -18.02 65.49 -45.51
N ASP A 341 -18.60 66.14 -46.51
CA ASP A 341 -17.93 66.33 -47.80
C ASP A 341 -16.67 67.20 -47.59
N ASN A 342 -15.48 66.60 -47.71
CA ASN A 342 -14.28 67.18 -48.34
C ASN A 342 -13.03 66.34 -48.05
N ALA A 343 -12.50 65.76 -49.13
CA ALA A 343 -11.10 65.65 -49.53
C ALA A 343 -10.03 65.11 -48.55
N GLY A 344 -9.22 64.17 -49.06
CA GLY A 344 -7.76 64.22 -48.91
C GLY A 344 -7.07 63.05 -48.20
N GLU A 345 -6.68 62.06 -48.99
CA GLU A 345 -5.40 61.34 -48.98
C GLU A 345 -4.39 61.58 -47.82
N HIS A 346 -4.06 60.53 -47.03
CA HIS A 346 -2.68 60.27 -46.56
C HIS A 346 -2.48 58.89 -45.89
N VAL A 347 -1.29 58.32 -46.16
CA VAL A 347 -0.68 57.06 -45.67
C VAL A 347 -0.30 57.10 -44.18
N VAL A 348 -0.55 56.04 -43.37
CA VAL A 348 0.29 55.62 -42.20
C VAL A 348 0.13 54.11 -41.87
N ILE A 349 1.26 53.49 -41.54
CA ILE A 349 1.53 52.10 -41.10
C ILE A 349 1.34 51.91 -39.57
N SER A 350 0.85 50.76 -39.09
CA SER A 350 1.27 50.11 -37.81
C SER A 350 0.53 48.76 -37.64
N ASN A 351 1.22 47.60 -37.59
CA ASN A 351 1.92 46.96 -36.46
C ASN A 351 1.03 46.65 -35.24
N GLU A 352 0.20 45.61 -35.32
CA GLU A 352 -0.58 45.13 -34.17
C GLU A 352 -0.95 43.64 -34.27
N THR A 353 0.04 42.74 -34.36
CA THR A 353 -0.23 41.27 -34.39
C THR A 353 0.83 40.38 -33.72
N ALA A 354 1.66 40.92 -32.81
CA ALA A 354 2.77 40.17 -32.18
C ALA A 354 2.74 40.10 -30.64
N ALA A 355 1.56 40.14 -29.99
CA ALA A 355 1.46 40.17 -28.52
C ALA A 355 0.71 38.99 -27.87
N MET A 356 0.53 37.86 -28.57
CA MET A 356 -0.25 36.71 -28.06
C MET A 356 0.48 35.35 -28.01
N SER A 357 1.81 35.28 -28.11
CA SER A 357 2.55 33.99 -28.04
C SER A 357 3.49 33.79 -26.85
N ASP A 358 3.56 34.70 -25.88
CA ASP A 358 4.57 34.63 -24.79
C ASP A 358 4.04 34.17 -23.42
N ALA A 359 2.86 33.53 -23.37
CA ALA A 359 2.41 32.79 -22.19
C ALA A 359 3.09 31.41 -22.07
N SER A 360 4.37 31.32 -22.45
CA SER A 360 5.22 30.17 -22.17
C SER A 360 5.40 30.10 -20.66
N SER A 361 4.77 29.10 -20.03
CA SER A 361 4.87 28.82 -18.59
C SER A 361 6.32 28.94 -18.14
N ARG A 362 6.62 29.95 -17.33
CA ARG A 362 7.99 30.29 -16.93
C ARG A 362 8.54 29.10 -16.13
N ALA A 363 9.46 28.35 -16.72
CA ALA A 363 10.01 27.16 -16.09
C ALA A 363 10.72 27.53 -14.79
N LEU A 364 10.37 26.85 -13.69
CA LEU A 364 10.99 27.08 -12.39
C LEU A 364 12.43 26.56 -12.39
N THR A 365 13.37 27.34 -11.84
CA THR A 365 14.74 26.88 -11.60
C THR A 365 14.82 26.11 -10.28
N LEU A 366 15.88 25.30 -10.10
CA LEU A 366 16.10 24.61 -8.83
C LEU A 366 16.16 25.57 -7.64
N ARG A 367 16.83 26.73 -7.81
CA ARG A 367 16.89 27.78 -6.78
C ARG A 367 15.50 28.29 -6.40
N GLN A 368 14.61 28.48 -7.38
CA GLN A 368 13.23 28.90 -7.13
C GLN A 368 12.42 27.80 -6.44
N ILE A 369 12.67 26.53 -6.78
CA ILE A 369 12.03 25.39 -6.11
C ILE A 369 12.43 25.32 -4.65
N LEU A 370 13.72 25.50 -4.34
CA LEU A 370 14.20 25.45 -2.96
C LEU A 370 13.80 26.67 -2.15
N SER A 371 13.57 27.83 -2.77
CA SER A 371 13.27 29.08 -2.05
C SER A 371 11.80 29.26 -1.65
N GLN A 372 10.89 28.48 -2.23
CA GLN A 372 9.47 28.52 -1.87
C GLN A 372 9.06 27.21 -1.19
N LYS A 373 8.39 27.31 -0.05
CA LYS A 373 8.00 26.14 0.76
C LYS A 373 7.19 25.12 -0.03
N ARG A 374 6.16 25.57 -0.75
CA ARG A 374 5.26 24.66 -1.48
C ARG A 374 6.01 23.87 -2.55
N THR A 375 6.86 24.53 -3.34
CA THR A 375 7.65 23.86 -4.39
C THR A 375 8.71 22.95 -3.80
N LEU A 376 9.32 23.36 -2.68
CA LEU A 376 10.29 22.55 -1.94
C LEU A 376 9.65 21.27 -1.40
N GLU A 377 8.47 21.36 -0.78
CA GLU A 377 7.73 20.20 -0.26
C GLU A 377 7.41 19.18 -1.37
N VAL A 378 6.94 19.65 -2.52
CA VAL A 378 6.64 18.78 -3.67
C VAL A 378 7.92 18.16 -4.24
N PHE A 379 9.02 18.91 -4.31
CA PHE A 379 10.31 18.39 -4.75
C PHE A 379 10.90 17.37 -3.77
N ILE A 380 10.77 17.61 -2.45
CA ILE A 380 11.15 16.66 -1.41
C ILE A 380 10.37 15.36 -1.57
N GLN A 381 9.05 15.41 -1.80
CA GLN A 381 8.23 14.21 -2.03
C GLN A 381 8.73 13.40 -3.24
N PHE A 382 9.10 14.09 -4.32
CA PHE A 382 9.71 13.43 -5.48
C PHE A 382 11.07 12.80 -5.13
N ALA A 383 11.95 13.54 -4.45
CA ALA A 383 13.26 13.05 -4.05
C ALA A 383 13.19 11.87 -3.06
N PHE A 384 12.14 11.79 -2.24
CA PHE A 384 11.84 10.60 -1.44
C PHE A 384 11.57 9.37 -2.30
N GLY A 385 10.87 9.53 -3.43
CA GLY A 385 10.65 8.46 -4.41
C GLY A 385 11.92 8.01 -5.12
N GLU A 386 12.86 8.93 -5.32
CA GLU A 386 14.17 8.69 -5.95
C GLU A 386 15.28 8.31 -4.94
N PHE A 387 14.94 8.13 -3.66
CA PHE A 387 15.90 7.88 -2.58
C PHE A 387 17.03 8.93 -2.49
N ALA A 388 16.76 10.17 -2.89
CA ALA A 388 17.70 11.29 -2.88
C ALA A 388 17.37 12.35 -1.81
N HIS A 389 16.44 12.04 -0.90
CA HIS A 389 15.97 12.95 0.15
C HIS A 389 17.07 13.34 1.15
N ASP A 390 18.03 12.46 1.42
CA ASP A 390 19.15 12.72 2.33
C ASP A 390 19.98 13.92 1.88
N ASN A 391 20.20 14.07 0.57
CA ASN A 391 20.93 15.19 -0.01
C ASN A 391 20.17 16.51 0.21
N ILE A 392 18.84 16.50 0.05
CA ILE A 392 18.01 17.69 0.28
C ILE A 392 17.97 18.05 1.78
N LEU A 393 17.84 17.05 2.66
CA LEU A 393 17.91 17.26 4.11
C LEU A 393 19.27 17.82 4.52
N GLY A 394 20.36 17.30 3.96
CA GLY A 394 21.70 17.83 4.13
C GLY A 394 21.80 19.30 3.73
N ILE A 395 21.34 19.66 2.52
CA ILE A 395 21.31 21.05 2.06
C ILE A 395 20.55 21.94 3.04
N ILE A 396 19.36 21.53 3.48
CA ILE A 396 18.52 22.32 4.39
C ILE A 396 19.23 22.57 5.71
N GLU A 397 19.68 21.50 6.38
CA GLU A 397 20.24 21.62 7.73
C GLU A 397 21.62 22.29 7.74
N LEU A 398 22.48 22.00 6.76
CA LEU A 398 23.78 22.64 6.63
C LEU A 398 23.67 24.12 6.27
N THR A 399 22.69 24.50 5.42
CA THR A 399 22.40 25.91 5.12
C THR A 399 21.86 26.65 6.34
N GLN A 400 20.95 26.03 7.11
CA GLN A 400 20.46 26.60 8.37
C GLN A 400 21.59 26.81 9.38
N PHE A 401 22.54 25.86 9.48
CA PHE A 401 23.71 25.99 10.35
C PHE A 401 24.58 27.18 9.93
N LYS A 402 24.88 27.30 8.64
CA LYS A 402 25.62 28.45 8.08
C LYS A 402 24.93 29.78 8.40
N GLU A 403 23.64 29.90 8.11
CA GLU A 403 22.87 31.14 8.38
C GLU A 403 22.88 31.50 9.87
N MET A 404 22.80 30.51 10.77
CA MET A 404 22.92 30.73 12.21
C MET A 404 24.31 31.26 12.59
N MET A 405 25.38 30.67 12.05
CA MET A 405 26.76 31.07 12.35
C MET A 405 27.09 32.46 11.78
N SER A 406 26.62 32.79 10.57
CA SER A 406 26.77 34.14 10.00
C SER A 406 26.13 35.20 10.89
N LYS A 407 24.92 34.97 11.40
CA LYS A 407 24.25 35.94 12.30
C LYS A 407 25.01 36.22 13.59
N LYS A 408 25.88 35.31 14.04
CA LYS A 408 26.72 35.49 15.24
C LYS A 408 27.98 36.31 14.97
N GLN A 409 28.41 36.43 13.72
CA GLN A 409 29.62 37.16 13.36
C GLN A 409 29.31 38.60 12.94
N PRO A 410 29.71 39.62 13.72
CA PRO A 410 29.51 41.01 13.35
C PRO A 410 30.30 41.32 12.06
N GLY A 411 29.60 41.84 11.04
CA GLY A 411 30.20 42.19 9.75
C GLY A 411 30.11 41.12 8.67
N SER A 412 29.45 39.98 8.91
CA SER A 412 29.29 38.93 7.90
C SER A 412 28.00 39.02 7.06
N GLU A 413 27.16 40.03 7.29
CA GLU A 413 25.83 40.18 6.66
C GLU A 413 25.86 40.32 5.13
N ASP A 414 27.00 40.69 4.54
CA ASP A 414 27.09 40.96 3.10
C ASP A 414 27.40 39.73 2.22
N ARG A 415 27.64 38.55 2.79
CA ARG A 415 27.90 37.35 1.96
C ARG A 415 26.59 36.75 1.46
N PRO A 416 26.31 36.74 0.14
CA PRO A 416 25.09 36.14 -0.37
C PRO A 416 25.07 34.63 -0.08
N SER A 417 24.02 34.16 0.58
CA SER A 417 23.81 32.72 0.77
C SER A 417 23.72 32.02 -0.59
N LEU A 418 24.42 30.89 -0.73
CA LEU A 418 24.38 30.09 -1.94
C LEU A 418 22.96 29.64 -2.26
N ILE A 419 22.17 29.32 -1.25
CA ILE A 419 20.79 28.88 -1.35
C ILE A 419 19.97 29.71 -0.37
N THR A 420 18.83 30.25 -0.82
CA THR A 420 17.86 30.92 0.05
C THR A 420 16.77 29.91 0.36
N LEU A 421 16.64 29.54 1.64
CA LEU A 421 15.55 28.68 2.09
C LEU A 421 14.28 29.51 2.40
N PRO A 422 13.07 28.91 2.36
CA PRO A 422 11.85 29.58 2.76
C PRO A 422 11.91 29.93 4.24
N SER A 423 11.43 31.12 4.63
CA SER A 423 11.48 31.58 6.02
C SER A 423 10.65 30.73 6.99
N ASP A 424 9.65 30.01 6.49
CA ASP A 424 8.73 29.16 7.24
C ASP A 424 9.01 27.65 7.07
N ILE A 425 10.23 27.30 6.63
CA ILE A 425 10.73 25.93 6.60
C ILE A 425 10.87 25.37 8.02
N VAL A 426 10.70 24.05 8.15
CA VAL A 426 10.94 23.36 9.43
C VAL A 426 12.39 23.58 9.87
N LYS A 427 12.55 24.06 11.10
CA LYS A 427 13.84 24.31 11.72
C LYS A 427 14.48 22.99 12.15
N SER A 428 15.76 22.80 11.83
CA SER A 428 16.53 21.63 12.30
C SER A 428 16.57 21.60 13.82
N GLN A 429 16.21 20.45 14.39
CA GLN A 429 16.32 20.19 15.82
C GLN A 429 17.77 20.21 16.31
N ILE A 430 18.76 20.02 15.43
CA ILE A 430 20.17 20.11 15.82
C ILE A 430 20.58 21.59 15.84
N VAL A 431 20.35 22.31 14.74
CA VAL A 431 20.81 23.69 14.58
C VAL A 431 20.14 24.65 15.58
N PHE A 432 18.83 24.48 15.81
CA PHE A 432 18.05 25.40 16.65
C PHE A 432 17.83 24.90 18.08
N ASP A 433 18.65 23.97 18.57
CA ASP A 433 18.64 23.57 19.98
C ASP A 433 19.45 24.56 20.82
N ASP A 434 18.79 25.34 21.65
CA ASP A 434 19.44 26.32 22.53
C ASP A 434 20.24 25.67 23.67
N ALA A 435 20.02 24.39 23.96
CA ALA A 435 20.77 23.66 24.97
C ALA A 435 22.15 23.20 24.48
N LYS A 436 22.43 23.30 23.18
CA LYS A 436 23.68 22.83 22.56
C LYS A 436 24.58 23.99 22.15
N THR A 437 25.87 23.82 22.40
CA THR A 437 26.91 24.73 21.90
C THR A 437 27.07 24.60 20.38
N ASP A 438 27.66 25.63 19.73
CA ASP A 438 27.88 25.59 18.28
C ASP A 438 28.79 24.43 17.85
N LEU A 439 29.76 24.09 18.70
CA LEU A 439 30.62 22.93 18.49
C LEU A 439 29.83 21.60 18.55
N GLU A 440 28.95 21.44 19.53
CA GLU A 440 28.11 20.24 19.64
C GLU A 440 27.15 20.14 18.44
N LYS A 441 26.59 21.25 17.97
CA LYS A 441 25.76 21.29 16.77
C LYS A 441 26.54 20.85 15.52
N PHE A 442 27.75 21.37 15.35
CA PHE A 442 28.66 20.93 14.29
C PHE A 442 28.94 19.43 14.36
N GLN A 443 29.31 18.93 15.53
CA GLN A 443 29.60 17.51 15.76
C GLN A 443 28.41 16.62 15.42
N MET A 444 27.22 16.97 15.87
CA MET A 444 26.00 16.23 15.56
C MET A 444 25.66 16.23 14.06
N LEU A 445 25.90 17.33 13.35
CA LEU A 445 25.72 17.38 11.90
C LEU A 445 26.73 16.46 11.17
N VAL A 446 27.99 16.43 11.63
CA VAL A 446 29.02 15.52 11.09
C VAL A 446 28.64 14.06 11.34
N GLU A 447 28.19 13.71 12.56
CA GLU A 447 27.74 12.36 12.90
C GLU A 447 26.53 11.92 12.07
N LYS A 448 25.59 12.85 11.83
CA LYS A 448 24.35 12.59 11.11
C LYS A 448 24.55 12.40 9.60
N PHE A 449 25.48 13.14 9.00
CA PHE A 449 25.59 13.28 7.54
C PHE A 449 26.95 12.88 6.95
N ILE A 450 28.05 13.00 7.69
CA ILE A 450 29.41 12.99 7.13
C ILE A 450 30.21 11.75 7.51
N LEU A 451 30.00 11.15 8.68
CA LEU A 451 30.71 9.92 9.05
C LEU A 451 30.39 8.77 8.08
N ASN A 452 31.33 7.84 7.89
CA ASN A 452 31.16 6.71 6.96
C ASN A 452 29.97 5.80 7.33
N ASN A 453 29.57 5.81 8.61
CA ASN A 453 28.45 5.08 9.17
C ASN A 453 27.26 5.99 9.54
N ALA A 454 27.25 7.23 9.04
CA ALA A 454 26.18 8.18 9.25
C ALA A 454 24.83 7.64 8.72
N THR A 455 23.74 7.88 9.44
CA THR A 455 22.40 7.42 9.04
C THR A 455 21.95 8.03 7.73
N PHE A 456 22.29 9.31 7.51
CA PHE A 456 21.98 10.06 6.30
C PHE A 456 23.28 10.39 5.57
N CYS A 457 24.15 9.40 5.38
CA CYS A 457 25.47 9.57 4.78
C CYS A 457 25.37 10.25 3.41
N LEU A 458 25.85 11.48 3.33
CA LEU A 458 25.78 12.30 2.12
C LEU A 458 26.75 11.80 1.06
N ASN A 459 26.37 11.85 -0.21
CA ASN A 459 27.24 11.45 -1.31
C ASN A 459 28.16 12.60 -1.74
N ILE A 460 29.21 12.84 -0.96
CA ILE A 460 30.24 13.86 -1.22
C ILE A 460 31.61 13.23 -1.51
N PRO A 461 32.50 13.91 -2.26
CA PRO A 461 33.86 13.47 -2.53
C PRO A 461 34.63 13.11 -1.25
N TYR A 462 35.49 12.10 -1.36
CA TYR A 462 36.28 11.59 -0.24
C TYR A 462 37.15 12.67 0.41
N GLU A 463 37.77 13.55 -0.38
CA GLU A 463 38.63 14.62 0.12
C GLU A 463 37.86 15.61 1.01
N GLN A 464 36.65 16.02 0.61
CA GLN A 464 35.79 16.88 1.40
C GLN A 464 35.35 16.18 2.70
N ARG A 465 34.98 14.90 2.62
CA ARG A 465 34.63 14.10 3.79
C ARG A 465 35.80 13.99 4.76
N ALA A 466 37.00 13.70 4.27
CA ALA A 466 38.20 13.56 5.08
C ALA A 466 38.55 14.87 5.80
N LYS A 467 38.41 16.02 5.12
CA LYS A 467 38.60 17.35 5.70
C LYS A 467 37.63 17.61 6.87
N LEU A 468 36.35 17.30 6.68
CA LEU A 468 35.33 17.46 7.73
C LEU A 468 35.54 16.51 8.91
N ILE A 469 35.94 15.26 8.65
CA ILE A 469 36.28 14.28 9.70
C ILE A 469 37.50 14.75 10.49
N ALA A 470 38.54 15.27 9.82
CA ALA A 470 39.71 15.82 10.52
C ALA A 470 39.34 17.02 11.41
N ALA A 471 38.49 17.94 10.92
CA ALA A 471 37.98 19.06 11.72
C ALA A 471 37.16 18.58 12.93
N TYR A 472 36.38 17.51 12.75
CA TYR A 472 35.62 16.86 13.81
C TYR A 472 36.51 16.20 14.87
N GLU A 473 37.54 15.46 14.47
CA GLU A 473 38.49 14.78 15.35
C GLU A 473 39.34 15.76 16.17
N ASN A 474 39.71 16.90 15.57
CA ASN A 474 40.47 17.96 16.24
C ASN A 474 39.65 18.73 17.29
N ARG A 475 38.32 18.53 17.35
CA ARG A 475 37.36 19.09 18.34
C ARG A 475 37.35 20.61 18.52
N GLN A 476 38.04 21.40 17.70
CA GLN A 476 38.07 22.86 17.83
C GLN A 476 38.25 23.58 16.47
N PRO A 477 37.26 23.54 15.55
CA PRO A 477 37.26 24.47 14.44
C PRO A 477 37.12 25.90 14.98
N ALA A 478 37.84 26.85 14.38
CA ALA A 478 37.70 28.25 14.76
C ALA A 478 36.28 28.75 14.45
N SER A 479 35.75 29.69 15.25
CA SER A 479 34.41 30.26 15.04
C SER A 479 34.23 30.83 13.62
N GLU A 480 35.29 31.43 13.06
CA GLU A 480 35.34 31.91 11.67
C GLU A 480 35.29 30.79 10.63
N GLU A 481 35.92 29.66 10.92
CA GLU A 481 35.91 28.52 10.02
C GLU A 481 34.53 27.86 9.98
N MET A 482 33.82 27.80 11.12
CA MET A 482 32.48 27.19 11.22
C MET A 482 31.44 27.83 10.29
N VAL A 483 31.59 29.10 9.91
CA VAL A 483 30.67 29.78 8.98
C VAL A 483 30.75 29.19 7.57
N THR A 484 31.94 28.79 7.14
CA THR A 484 32.22 28.32 5.78
C THR A 484 32.56 26.83 5.70
N ILE A 485 32.60 26.14 6.84
CA ILE A 485 33.11 24.75 6.93
C ILE A 485 32.34 23.77 6.04
N PHE A 486 31.05 24.03 5.79
CA PHE A 486 30.18 23.19 4.97
C PHE A 486 29.96 23.72 3.54
N ASP A 487 30.60 24.83 3.12
CA ASP A 487 30.32 25.46 1.82
C ASP A 487 30.60 24.52 0.64
N ASP A 488 31.77 23.86 0.65
CA ASP A 488 32.16 22.87 -0.38
C ASP A 488 31.13 21.72 -0.45
N CYS A 489 30.66 21.26 0.71
CA CYS A 489 29.66 20.19 0.83
C CYS A 489 28.29 20.63 0.28
N ILE A 490 27.82 21.84 0.62
CA ILE A 490 26.53 22.34 0.14
C ILE A 490 26.55 22.53 -1.39
N ILE A 491 27.66 23.02 -1.96
CA ILE A 491 27.84 23.16 -3.42
C ILE A 491 27.72 21.79 -4.10
N GLU A 492 28.46 20.80 -3.62
CA GLU A 492 28.43 19.44 -4.17
C GLU A 492 27.03 18.83 -4.11
N LEU A 493 26.35 18.95 -2.96
CA LEU A 493 24.99 18.45 -2.82
C LEU A 493 24.03 19.17 -3.78
N PHE A 494 24.20 20.47 -3.97
CA PHE A 494 23.37 21.27 -4.87
C PHE A 494 23.51 20.80 -6.32
N ASP A 495 24.74 20.48 -6.74
CA ASP A 495 25.01 19.92 -8.06
C ASP A 495 24.42 18.51 -8.20
N LEU A 496 24.57 17.67 -7.18
CA LEU A 496 24.01 16.30 -7.15
C LEU A 496 22.48 16.28 -7.23
N ILE A 497 21.79 17.18 -6.51
CA ILE A 497 20.32 17.29 -6.63
C ILE A 497 19.90 17.93 -7.95
N GLY A 498 20.82 18.56 -8.69
CA GLY A 498 20.58 19.06 -10.06
C GLY A 498 20.12 17.95 -11.01
N ASP A 499 20.72 16.76 -10.92
CA ASP A 499 20.30 15.59 -11.71
C ASP A 499 18.92 15.08 -11.28
N CYS A 500 18.65 15.04 -9.98
CA CYS A 500 17.33 14.71 -9.44
C CYS A 500 16.28 15.72 -9.95
N PHE A 501 16.63 17.01 -9.95
CA PHE A 501 15.78 18.07 -10.46
C PHE A 501 15.52 17.94 -11.96
N SER A 502 16.52 17.58 -12.77
CA SER A 502 16.35 17.31 -14.19
C SER A 502 15.29 16.25 -14.45
N ARG A 503 15.29 15.17 -13.66
CA ARG A 503 14.24 14.12 -13.72
C ARG A 503 12.90 14.62 -13.18
N PHE A 504 12.89 15.43 -12.12
CA PHE A 504 11.65 16.01 -11.59
C PHE A 504 10.91 16.85 -12.65
N ARG A 505 11.64 17.59 -13.49
CA ARG A 505 11.07 18.44 -14.55
C ARG A 505 10.25 17.68 -15.59
N THR A 506 10.44 16.37 -15.73
CA THR A 506 9.69 15.54 -16.69
C THR A 506 8.41 14.97 -16.10
N THR A 507 8.15 15.19 -14.80
CA THR A 507 6.98 14.64 -14.10
C THR A 507 5.75 15.53 -14.21
N ASP A 508 4.56 14.91 -14.15
CA ASP A 508 3.28 15.63 -14.08
C ASP A 508 3.20 16.57 -12.86
N MET A 509 3.85 16.21 -11.75
CA MET A 509 3.91 17.04 -10.54
C MET A 509 4.58 18.39 -10.81
N TYR A 510 5.69 18.40 -11.56
CA TYR A 510 6.37 19.63 -11.92
C TYR A 510 5.56 20.48 -12.92
N ILE A 511 4.90 19.84 -13.90
CA ILE A 511 4.04 20.54 -14.86
C ILE A 511 2.89 21.26 -14.12
N GLN A 512 2.26 20.59 -13.16
CA GLN A 512 1.22 21.19 -12.32
C GLN A 512 1.73 22.35 -11.45
N LEU A 513 2.96 22.25 -10.92
CA LEU A 513 3.59 23.36 -10.20
C LEU A 513 3.80 24.58 -11.09
N CYS A 514 4.32 24.40 -12.30
CA CYS A 514 4.51 25.49 -13.26
C CYS A 514 3.19 26.19 -13.60
N ASN A 515 2.11 25.43 -13.78
CA ASN A 515 0.79 25.96 -14.12
C ASN A 515 0.06 26.65 -12.95
N THR A 516 0.45 26.38 -11.71
CA THR A 516 -0.19 27.00 -10.52
C THR A 516 0.54 28.26 -10.05
N ASN A 517 1.76 28.49 -10.53
CA ASN A 517 2.56 29.67 -10.23
C ASN A 517 2.53 30.73 -11.35
N SER A 518 1.94 30.42 -12.50
CA SER A 518 1.55 31.38 -13.55
C SER A 518 0.21 32.02 -13.21
#